data_AF-A0A9N9BLB4-F1
#
_entry.id   AF-A0A9N9BLB4-F1
#
_cell.length_a   1.000
_cell.length_b   1.000
_cell.length_c   1.000
_cell.angle_alpha   90.00
_cell.angle_beta   90.00
_cell.angle_gamma   90.00
#
_symmetry.space_group_name_H-M   'P 1'
#
loop_
_entity.id
_entity.type
_entity.pdbx_description
1 polymer ?
#
loop_
_entity_poly.entity_id
_entity_poly.type
_entity_poly.pdbx_seq_one_letter_code
_entity_poly.pdbx_strand_id
1 'polypeptide(L)'
;MNSKTIIFSPLDFPANANIVVQHDELPLVTNELSVTLRLNLQSHNPGWIDIFQKGEGLEIRSPSLWLTPNVSQPTPRFSTNIEGNSGISAIGDGFILNKWYHISYTLSEPHKRADFYVDGKWVGFKSIEHVQTQYIVFNKEPLKIGQNATFTGRMRLRHMTHTNEPYCHILLLTSNVGIEPF
;
A
#
# COMPACT_ATOMS: atom_id res chain seq x y z
N MET A 1 -21.13 -4.58 -8.30
CA MET A 1 -19.80 -3.97 -8.03
C MET A 1 -19.91 -3.20 -6.73
N ASN A 2 -19.14 -3.57 -5.68
CA ASN A 2 -19.04 -2.78 -4.46
C ASN A 2 -17.58 -2.39 -4.24
N SER A 3 -17.06 -1.48 -5.07
CA SER A 3 -15.80 -0.79 -4.79
C SER A 3 -16.11 0.47 -3.97
N LYS A 4 -15.53 0.58 -2.77
CA LYS A 4 -15.60 1.80 -1.95
C LYS A 4 -14.25 2.50 -2.03
N THR A 5 -14.22 3.64 -2.70
CA THR A 5 -13.06 4.54 -2.75
C THR A 5 -12.95 5.29 -1.43
N ILE A 6 -11.83 5.15 -0.71
CA ILE A 6 -11.64 5.77 0.61
C ILE A 6 -11.13 7.22 0.51
N ILE A 7 -10.41 7.58 -0.56
CA ILE A 7 -9.93 8.96 -0.79
C ILE A 7 -10.34 9.40 -2.20
N PHE A 8 -11.28 10.34 -2.27
CA PHE A 8 -11.91 10.82 -3.50
C PHE A 8 -11.12 11.91 -4.23
N SER A 9 -10.21 12.58 -3.51
CA SER A 9 -9.39 13.64 -4.08
C SER A 9 -7.92 13.34 -3.87
N PRO A 10 -7.07 13.59 -4.88
CA PRO A 10 -5.65 13.82 -4.69
C PRO A 10 -5.35 14.51 -3.36
N LEU A 11 -4.82 13.76 -2.41
CA LEU A 11 -4.36 14.35 -1.16
C LEU A 11 -2.85 14.42 -1.22
N ASP A 12 -2.33 15.64 -1.32
CA ASP A 12 -0.90 15.88 -1.20
C ASP A 12 -0.56 15.84 0.30
N PHE A 13 0.24 14.86 0.70
CA PHE A 13 0.73 14.75 2.06
C PHE A 13 2.02 15.57 2.17
N PRO A 14 2.02 16.70 2.90
CA PRO A 14 3.26 17.40 3.21
C PRO A 14 4.08 16.59 4.22
N ALA A 15 5.37 16.90 4.33
CA ALA A 15 6.24 16.35 5.37
C ALA A 15 5.59 16.53 6.76
N ASN A 16 5.67 15.50 7.60
CA ASN A 16 5.10 15.44 8.95
C ASN A 16 3.56 15.42 9.06
N ALA A 17 2.83 15.30 7.94
CA ALA A 17 1.39 15.02 8.00
C ALA A 17 1.15 13.53 8.21
N ASN A 18 0.35 13.21 9.22
CA ASN A 18 -0.16 11.87 9.46
C ASN A 18 -1.69 11.89 9.33
N ILE A 19 -2.24 10.89 8.65
CA ILE A 19 -3.68 10.63 8.61
C ILE A 19 -3.94 9.30 9.28
N VAL A 20 -4.89 9.32 10.21
CA VAL A 20 -5.44 8.13 10.83
C VAL A 20 -6.90 8.03 10.44
N VAL A 21 -7.28 6.92 9.81
CA VAL A 21 -8.66 6.58 9.47
C VAL A 21 -9.07 5.40 10.35
N GLN A 22 -10.12 5.57 11.15
CA GLN A 22 -10.58 4.50 12.05
C GLN A 22 -11.14 3.32 11.26
N HIS A 23 -11.09 2.13 11.85
CA HIS A 23 -11.52 0.92 11.16
C HIS A 23 -12.97 0.97 10.70
N ASP A 24 -13.82 1.57 11.51
CA ASP A 24 -15.26 1.77 11.37
C ASP A 24 -15.60 2.62 10.13
N GLU A 25 -14.66 3.50 9.74
CA GLU A 25 -14.79 4.38 8.57
C GLU A 25 -14.36 3.67 7.27
N LEU A 26 -13.53 2.62 7.40
CA LEU A 26 -13.05 1.80 6.30
C LEU A 26 -14.11 0.78 5.87
N PRO A 27 -14.15 0.38 4.59
CA PRO A 27 -14.90 -0.80 4.19
C PRO A 27 -14.40 -2.03 4.96
N LEU A 28 -15.31 -2.93 5.30
CA LEU A 28 -14.95 -4.25 5.77
C LEU A 28 -14.17 -4.97 4.66
N VAL A 29 -12.96 -5.43 4.98
CA VAL A 29 -12.08 -6.20 4.09
C VAL A 29 -11.81 -7.53 4.77
N THR A 30 -12.20 -8.64 4.14
CA THR A 30 -11.99 -9.99 4.69
C THR A 30 -11.26 -10.93 3.74
N ASN A 31 -11.18 -10.59 2.44
CA ASN A 31 -10.73 -11.51 1.40
C ASN A 31 -9.59 -10.90 0.57
N GLU A 32 -9.83 -9.75 -0.04
CA GLU A 32 -8.89 -9.14 -0.97
C GLU A 32 -8.86 -7.62 -0.81
N LEU A 33 -7.68 -7.04 -1.03
CA LEU A 33 -7.44 -5.61 -0.95
C LEU A 33 -6.53 -5.17 -2.08
N SER A 34 -6.81 -3.97 -2.61
CA SER A 34 -5.89 -3.25 -3.47
C SER A 34 -5.68 -1.82 -2.97
N VAL A 35 -4.42 -1.39 -2.90
CA VAL A 35 -4.01 -0.02 -2.58
C VAL A 35 -3.23 0.54 -3.76
N THR A 36 -3.61 1.72 -4.24
CA THR A 36 -2.88 2.42 -5.31
C THR A 36 -2.58 3.87 -4.93
N LEU A 37 -1.34 4.29 -5.14
CA LEU A 37 -0.87 5.61 -4.76
C LEU A 37 0.19 6.13 -5.71
N ARG A 38 0.38 7.45 -5.73
CA ARG A 38 1.56 8.06 -6.34
C ARG A 38 2.49 8.56 -5.25
N LEU A 39 3.77 8.25 -5.41
CA LEU A 39 4.80 8.63 -4.45
C LEU A 39 5.88 9.45 -5.14
N ASN A 40 6.29 10.54 -4.50
CA ASN A 40 7.46 11.32 -4.85
C ASN A 40 8.26 11.61 -3.58
N LEU A 41 9.47 11.06 -3.51
CA LEU A 41 10.36 11.25 -2.36
C LEU A 41 11.23 12.47 -2.60
N GLN A 42 11.34 13.36 -1.63
CA GLN A 42 12.23 14.54 -1.73
C GLN A 42 13.58 14.27 -1.06
N SER A 43 13.63 13.39 -0.07
CA SER A 43 14.86 12.88 0.52
C SER A 43 14.72 11.41 0.90
N HIS A 44 15.86 10.75 1.06
CA HIS A 44 15.94 9.48 1.77
C HIS A 44 15.96 9.73 3.28
N ASN A 45 15.71 8.67 4.04
CA ASN A 45 15.72 8.70 5.50
C ASN A 45 16.68 7.62 6.03
N PRO A 46 17.52 7.91 7.04
CA PRO A 46 18.40 6.89 7.65
C PRO A 46 17.66 5.83 8.47
N GLY A 47 16.37 6.04 8.75
CA GLY A 47 15.45 5.09 9.33
C GLY A 47 14.40 4.58 8.32
N TRP A 48 13.56 3.69 8.80
CA TRP A 48 12.45 3.13 8.03
C TRP A 48 11.34 4.15 7.84
N ILE A 49 10.79 4.25 6.62
CA ILE A 49 9.67 5.14 6.32
C ILE A 49 8.41 4.29 6.20
N ASP A 50 7.37 4.60 6.96
CA ASP A 50 6.03 4.03 6.75
C ASP A 50 5.23 4.92 5.80
N ILE A 51 4.83 4.37 4.66
CA ILE A 51 3.96 5.05 3.69
C ILE A 51 2.50 4.87 4.11
N PHE A 52 2.12 3.64 4.45
CA PHE A 52 0.85 3.34 5.10
C PHE A 52 0.96 2.04 5.90
N GLN A 53 0.25 1.97 7.02
CA GLN A 53 0.08 0.78 7.84
C GLN A 53 -1.34 0.70 8.37
N LYS A 54 -1.98 -0.46 8.21
CA LYS A 54 -3.19 -0.79 8.96
C LYS A 54 -2.83 -1.79 10.04
N GLY A 55 -2.85 -1.35 11.30
CA GLY A 55 -2.31 -2.11 12.42
C GLY A 55 -1.85 -1.23 13.58
N GLU A 56 -1.59 -1.87 14.72
CA GLU A 56 -0.97 -1.26 15.89
C GLU A 56 0.29 -2.03 16.31
N GLY A 57 1.31 -1.28 16.73
CA GLY A 57 2.61 -1.84 17.09
C GLY A 57 3.50 -2.18 15.90
N LEU A 58 4.70 -2.69 16.21
CA LEU A 58 5.75 -2.97 15.22
C LEU A 58 5.49 -4.24 14.41
N GLU A 59 4.62 -5.13 14.89
CA GLU A 59 4.45 -6.46 14.31
C GLU A 59 3.12 -6.67 13.59
N ILE A 60 2.07 -5.87 13.84
CA ILE A 60 0.80 -6.03 13.13
C ILE A 60 0.76 -5.09 11.92
N ARG A 61 0.88 -5.63 10.71
CA ARG A 61 1.22 -4.88 9.49
C ARG A 61 0.32 -5.21 8.30
N SER A 62 -1.01 -5.20 8.49
CA SER A 62 -1.96 -5.78 7.53
C SER A 62 -3.01 -4.79 6.98
N PRO A 63 -2.81 -4.25 5.75
CA PRO A 63 -1.55 -4.23 4.98
C PRO A 63 -0.57 -3.15 5.48
N SER A 64 0.67 -3.17 4.98
CA SER A 64 1.53 -1.97 5.03
C SER A 64 2.54 -1.88 3.89
N LEU A 65 3.01 -0.67 3.62
CA LEU A 65 4.12 -0.40 2.72
C LEU A 65 5.16 0.45 3.44
N TRP A 66 6.35 -0.12 3.58
CA TRP A 66 7.51 0.54 4.17
C TRP A 66 8.56 0.82 3.11
N LEU A 67 9.49 1.73 3.42
CA LEU A 67 10.70 1.96 2.65
C LEU A 67 11.93 1.70 3.52
N THR A 68 12.93 1.03 2.95
CA THR A 68 14.20 0.77 3.63
C THR A 68 14.97 2.05 3.92
N PRO A 69 15.82 2.05 4.97
CA PRO A 69 16.78 3.10 5.24
C PRO A 69 17.67 3.45 4.05
N ASN A 70 18.04 4.72 3.94
CA ASN A 70 19.03 5.33 3.04
C ASN A 70 18.73 5.29 1.54
N VAL A 71 18.09 4.24 1.04
CA VAL A 71 17.84 4.05 -0.40
C VAL A 71 16.36 3.91 -0.74
N SER A 72 15.49 3.80 0.26
CA SER A 72 14.05 3.79 0.07
C SER A 72 13.56 2.67 -0.85
N GLN A 73 14.08 1.45 -0.67
CA GLN A 73 13.55 0.27 -1.35
C GLN A 73 12.16 -0.07 -0.81
N PRO A 74 11.18 -0.40 -1.67
CA PRO A 74 9.86 -0.82 -1.22
C PRO A 74 9.92 -2.13 -0.43
N THR A 75 9.18 -2.13 0.67
CA THR A 75 9.05 -3.25 1.60
C THR A 75 7.55 -3.45 1.89
N PRO A 76 6.78 -4.04 0.95
CA PRO A 76 5.38 -4.36 1.17
C PRO A 76 5.25 -5.50 2.19
N ARG A 77 4.35 -5.32 3.16
CA ARG A 77 4.14 -6.25 4.27
C ARG A 77 2.67 -6.59 4.47
N PHE A 78 2.43 -7.73 5.10
CA PHE A 78 1.14 -8.20 5.59
C PHE A 78 1.36 -9.12 6.79
N SER A 79 0.31 -9.35 7.55
CA SER A 79 0.28 -10.30 8.66
C SER A 79 -0.43 -11.58 8.25
N THR A 80 0.07 -12.69 8.78
CA THR A 80 -0.59 -13.99 8.80
C THR A 80 -1.03 -14.32 10.23
N ASN A 81 -1.71 -15.44 10.40
CA ASN A 81 -2.09 -15.97 11.71
C ASN A 81 -0.92 -16.43 12.59
N ILE A 82 0.30 -16.55 12.06
CA ILE A 82 1.47 -16.99 12.83
C ILE A 82 2.66 -16.03 12.75
N GLU A 83 2.66 -15.08 11.81
CA GLU A 83 3.71 -14.08 11.64
C GLU A 83 3.08 -12.73 11.30
N GLY A 84 3.33 -11.72 12.13
CA GLY A 84 2.77 -10.39 11.92
C GLY A 84 3.46 -9.57 10.81
N ASN A 85 4.72 -9.88 10.49
CA ASN A 85 5.59 -9.09 9.62
C ASN A 85 6.05 -9.84 8.35
N SER A 86 5.15 -10.61 7.74
CA SER A 86 5.41 -11.29 6.47
C SER A 86 5.47 -10.28 5.31
N GLY A 87 6.15 -10.64 4.23
CA GLY A 87 6.19 -9.83 3.01
C GLY A 87 7.53 -9.89 2.29
N ILE A 88 7.81 -8.84 1.52
CA ILE A 88 9.03 -8.72 0.73
C ILE A 88 9.97 -7.76 1.45
N SER A 89 11.20 -8.18 1.73
CA SER A 89 12.13 -7.39 2.55
C SER A 89 12.65 -6.13 1.86
N ALA A 90 12.94 -6.20 0.56
CA ALA A 90 13.34 -5.06 -0.25
C ALA A 90 13.12 -5.40 -1.73
N ILE A 91 12.67 -4.43 -2.53
CA ILE A 91 12.43 -4.59 -3.97
C ILE A 91 13.32 -3.62 -4.75
N GLY A 92 14.10 -4.14 -5.70
CA GLY A 92 14.94 -3.34 -6.60
C GLY A 92 15.99 -2.50 -5.86
N ASP A 93 16.44 -1.41 -6.48
CA ASP A 93 17.54 -0.58 -5.97
C ASP A 93 17.10 0.62 -5.12
N GLY A 94 15.79 0.86 -5.00
CA GLY A 94 15.23 2.02 -4.31
C GLY A 94 14.52 3.00 -5.23
N PHE A 95 13.70 3.86 -4.63
CA PHE A 95 13.04 4.96 -5.36
C PHE A 95 13.97 6.15 -5.51
N ILE A 96 14.08 6.67 -6.73
CA ILE A 96 14.86 7.86 -7.04
C ILE A 96 14.13 9.11 -6.54
N LEU A 97 14.88 10.03 -5.94
CA LEU A 97 14.34 11.31 -5.45
C LEU A 97 13.75 12.16 -6.58
N ASN A 98 12.73 12.95 -6.24
CA ASN A 98 12.01 13.87 -7.11
C ASN A 98 11.34 13.23 -8.34
N LYS A 99 11.29 11.89 -8.40
CA LYS A 99 10.54 11.15 -9.41
C LYS A 99 9.18 10.71 -8.87
N TRP A 100 8.15 10.85 -9.70
CA TRP A 100 6.84 10.27 -9.42
C TRP A 100 6.80 8.80 -9.81
N TYR A 101 6.35 7.96 -8.87
CA TYR A 101 6.06 6.55 -9.08
C TYR A 101 4.57 6.30 -8.93
N HIS A 102 4.00 5.42 -9.76
CA HIS A 102 2.67 4.85 -9.54
C HIS A 102 2.80 3.47 -8.92
N ILE A 103 2.35 3.33 -7.68
CA ILE A 103 2.50 2.11 -6.89
C ILE A 103 1.15 1.42 -6.79
N SER A 104 1.14 0.09 -6.93
CA SER A 104 -0.01 -0.73 -6.58
C SER A 104 0.42 -1.90 -5.71
N TYR A 105 -0.30 -2.10 -4.62
CA TYR A 105 -0.14 -3.22 -3.71
C TYR A 105 -1.47 -3.98 -3.69
N THR A 106 -1.42 -5.29 -3.86
CA THR A 106 -2.58 -6.16 -3.67
C THR A 106 -2.29 -7.20 -2.62
N LEU A 107 -3.32 -7.63 -1.91
CA LEU A 107 -3.28 -8.69 -0.92
C LEU A 107 -4.51 -9.56 -1.12
N SER A 108 -4.31 -10.86 -1.31
CA SER A 108 -5.39 -11.79 -1.63
C SER A 108 -5.26 -13.05 -0.79
N GLU A 109 -6.28 -13.30 0.04
CA GLU A 109 -6.41 -14.53 0.81
C GLU A 109 -6.76 -15.74 -0.07
N PRO A 110 -7.65 -15.66 -1.06
CA PRO A 110 -7.87 -16.77 -2.00
C PRO A 110 -6.60 -17.18 -2.75
N HIS A 111 -5.78 -16.21 -3.17
CA HIS A 111 -4.50 -16.46 -3.85
C HIS A 111 -3.31 -16.61 -2.89
N LYS A 112 -3.55 -16.45 -1.57
CA LYS A 112 -2.59 -16.67 -0.49
C LYS A 112 -1.29 -15.86 -0.65
N ARG A 113 -1.38 -14.64 -1.19
CA ARG A 113 -0.20 -13.82 -1.52
C ARG A 113 -0.47 -12.32 -1.58
N ALA A 114 0.61 -11.56 -1.51
CA ALA A 114 0.66 -10.14 -1.84
C ALA A 114 1.44 -9.91 -3.15
N ASP A 115 0.93 -9.07 -4.03
CA ASP A 115 1.61 -8.65 -5.27
C ASP A 115 1.94 -7.14 -5.21
N PHE A 116 3.10 -6.76 -5.75
CA PHE A 116 3.57 -5.37 -5.75
C PHE A 116 3.95 -4.91 -7.16
N TYR A 117 3.46 -3.73 -7.51
CA TYR A 117 3.63 -3.12 -8.83
C TYR A 117 4.18 -1.70 -8.72
N VAL A 118 5.08 -1.36 -9.64
CA VAL A 118 5.64 -0.02 -9.80
C VAL A 118 5.54 0.38 -11.26
N ASP A 119 4.93 1.52 -11.54
CA ASP A 119 4.65 2.05 -12.88
C ASP A 119 3.97 1.02 -13.79
N GLY A 120 3.03 0.26 -13.22
CA GLY A 120 2.27 -0.79 -13.91
C GLY A 120 3.03 -2.11 -14.12
N LYS A 121 4.31 -2.20 -13.76
CA LYS A 121 5.09 -3.44 -13.84
C LYS A 121 4.98 -4.24 -12.56
N TRP A 122 4.77 -5.55 -12.66
CA TRP A 122 4.85 -6.47 -11.52
C TRP A 122 6.33 -6.66 -11.13
N VAL A 123 6.71 -6.17 -9.96
CA VAL A 123 8.12 -6.11 -9.53
C VAL A 123 8.44 -7.06 -8.38
N GLY A 124 7.43 -7.69 -7.78
CA GLY A 124 7.61 -8.69 -6.75
C GLY A 124 6.30 -9.20 -6.18
N PHE A 125 6.37 -10.36 -5.53
CA PHE A 125 5.27 -10.94 -4.77
C PHE A 125 5.79 -11.73 -3.57
N LYS A 126 4.94 -11.95 -2.57
CA LYS A 126 5.19 -12.90 -1.48
C LYS A 126 3.92 -13.70 -1.21
N SER A 127 4.03 -15.02 -1.34
CA SER A 127 3.01 -15.96 -0.92
C SER A 127 3.27 -16.43 0.51
N ILE A 128 2.22 -16.88 1.19
CA ILE A 128 2.36 -17.69 2.40
C ILE A 128 2.87 -19.08 2.00
N GLU A 129 3.55 -19.77 2.91
CA GLU A 129 4.25 -21.01 2.60
C GLU A 129 3.41 -22.24 2.95
N HIS A 130 2.70 -22.20 4.08
CA HIS A 130 1.88 -23.33 4.56
C HIS A 130 0.39 -23.10 4.27
N VAL A 131 0.00 -23.16 2.99
CA VAL A 131 -1.34 -22.74 2.51
C VAL A 131 -2.55 -23.42 3.16
N GLN A 132 -2.37 -24.59 3.78
CA GLN A 132 -3.44 -25.32 4.50
C GLN A 132 -3.68 -24.81 5.92
N THR A 133 -2.66 -24.23 6.56
CA THR A 133 -2.70 -23.84 7.98
C THR A 133 -2.45 -22.34 8.20
N GLN A 134 -1.91 -21.66 7.20
CA GLN A 134 -1.70 -20.23 7.19
C GLN A 134 -2.82 -19.51 6.44
N TYR A 135 -3.17 -18.34 6.96
CA TYR A 135 -4.09 -17.40 6.33
C TYR A 135 -3.63 -15.96 6.60
N ILE A 136 -3.92 -15.08 5.66
CA ILE A 136 -3.72 -13.64 5.77
C ILE A 136 -4.73 -13.08 6.77
N VAL A 137 -4.23 -12.24 7.67
CA VAL A 137 -5.05 -11.56 8.67
C VAL A 137 -5.39 -10.17 8.14
N PHE A 138 -6.68 -9.89 7.94
CA PHE A 138 -7.20 -8.53 7.75
C PHE A 138 -7.65 -7.99 9.11
N ASN A 139 -6.81 -7.16 9.74
CA ASN A 139 -7.07 -6.70 11.11
C ASN A 139 -8.14 -5.59 11.17
N LYS A 140 -8.59 -5.30 12.39
CA LYS A 140 -9.59 -4.27 12.70
C LYS A 140 -8.98 -2.98 13.24
N GLU A 141 -7.68 -2.78 13.07
CA GLU A 141 -6.98 -1.60 13.57
C GLU A 141 -7.11 -0.41 12.62
N PRO A 142 -6.80 0.83 13.07
CA PRO A 142 -6.84 2.00 12.20
C PRO A 142 -5.85 1.91 11.04
N LEU A 143 -6.17 2.56 9.92
CA LEU A 143 -5.25 2.81 8.82
C LEU A 143 -4.51 4.13 9.08
N LYS A 144 -3.19 4.06 9.08
CA LYS A 144 -2.26 5.17 9.32
C LYS A 144 -1.49 5.43 8.03
N ILE A 145 -1.38 6.68 7.62
CA ILE A 145 -0.77 7.08 6.35
C ILE A 145 0.21 8.23 6.63
N GLY A 146 1.47 8.07 6.20
CA GLY A 146 2.52 9.06 6.45
C GLY A 146 2.95 9.16 7.93
N GLN A 147 2.76 8.11 8.72
CA GLN A 147 2.90 8.15 10.18
C GLN A 147 4.33 8.42 10.69
N ASN A 148 5.37 8.38 9.86
CA ASN A 148 6.71 8.69 10.35
C ASN A 148 7.00 10.21 10.31
N ALA A 149 7.25 10.80 11.48
CA ALA A 149 7.66 12.21 11.69
C ALA A 149 8.98 12.62 11.01
N THR A 150 9.57 11.73 10.23
CA THR A 150 10.79 11.96 9.46
C THR A 150 10.60 11.73 7.96
N PHE A 151 9.37 11.46 7.51
CA PHE A 151 9.05 11.44 6.09
C PHE A 151 9.13 12.87 5.52
N THR A 152 10.07 13.08 4.61
CA THR A 152 10.19 14.31 3.80
C THR A 152 9.90 13.98 2.35
N GLY A 153 8.67 14.24 1.92
CA GLY A 153 8.24 13.94 0.55
C GLY A 153 6.84 14.45 0.24
N ARG A 154 6.39 14.17 -0.98
CA ARG A 154 5.02 14.40 -1.41
C ARG A 154 4.41 13.06 -1.81
N MET A 155 3.39 12.64 -1.10
CA MET A 155 2.57 11.51 -1.50
C MET A 155 1.24 12.04 -2.03
N ARG A 156 0.74 11.40 -3.09
CA ARG A 156 -0.61 11.61 -3.60
C ARG A 156 -1.33 10.27 -3.63
N LEU A 157 -2.12 10.01 -2.60
CA LEU A 157 -2.97 8.83 -2.56
C LEU A 157 -4.15 9.06 -3.53
N ARG A 158 -4.35 8.12 -4.47
CA ARG A 158 -5.38 8.24 -5.50
C ARG A 158 -6.55 7.30 -5.27
N HIS A 159 -6.30 6.06 -4.85
CA HIS A 159 -7.37 5.08 -4.75
C HIS A 159 -7.01 3.89 -3.85
N MET A 160 -7.89 3.57 -2.89
CA MET A 160 -7.89 2.30 -2.18
C MET A 160 -9.24 1.62 -2.45
N THR A 161 -9.22 0.36 -2.88
CA THR A 161 -10.42 -0.41 -3.26
C THR A 161 -10.45 -1.78 -2.62
N HIS A 162 -11.66 -2.20 -2.27
CA HIS A 162 -12.01 -3.57 -1.95
C HIS A 162 -12.63 -4.26 -3.19
N THR A 163 -12.28 -5.52 -3.43
CA THR A 163 -12.87 -6.35 -4.49
C THR A 163 -13.38 -7.66 -3.89
N ASN A 164 -14.64 -7.98 -4.17
CA ASN A 164 -15.31 -9.22 -3.71
C ASN A 164 -15.27 -10.34 -4.76
N GLU A 165 -14.52 -10.19 -5.83
CA GLU A 165 -14.50 -11.11 -6.97
C GLU A 165 -13.09 -11.66 -7.17
N PRO A 166 -12.92 -12.98 -7.41
CA PRO A 166 -11.62 -13.66 -7.51
C PRO A 166 -10.82 -13.32 -8.78
N TYR A 167 -11.14 -12.22 -9.46
CA TYR A 167 -10.46 -11.76 -10.66
C TYR A 167 -9.67 -10.51 -10.36
N CYS A 168 -8.35 -10.62 -10.56
CA CYS A 168 -7.37 -9.55 -10.58
C CYS A 168 -7.82 -8.44 -11.54
N HIS A 169 -8.63 -7.49 -11.05
CA HIS A 169 -8.90 -6.25 -11.76
C HIS A 169 -7.80 -5.26 -11.37
N ILE A 170 -6.74 -5.25 -12.17
CA ILE A 170 -5.87 -4.08 -12.25
C ILE A 170 -6.77 -2.92 -12.72
N LEU A 171 -7.17 -2.05 -11.79
CA LEU A 171 -7.82 -0.80 -12.16
C LEU A 171 -6.75 0.12 -12.73
N LEU A 172 -6.40 -0.08 -14.00
CA LEU A 172 -5.73 0.94 -14.79
C LEU A 172 -6.72 2.09 -14.95
N LEU A 173 -6.55 3.15 -14.15
CA LEU A 173 -7.15 4.43 -14.49
C LEU A 173 -6.41 4.93 -15.73
N THR A 174 -6.95 4.63 -16.91
CA THR A 174 -6.71 5.45 -18.08
C THR A 174 -7.17 6.86 -17.72
N SER A 175 -6.28 7.84 -17.83
CA SER A 175 -6.69 9.22 -17.87
C SER A 175 -7.68 9.37 -19.02
N ASN A 176 -8.92 9.75 -18.71
CA ASN A 176 -9.76 10.33 -19.74
C ASN A 176 -8.99 11.51 -20.32
N VAL A 177 -8.71 11.40 -21.61
CA VAL A 177 -8.29 12.50 -22.47
C VAL A 177 -9.38 13.55 -22.36
N GLY A 178 -9.12 14.60 -21.59
CA GLY A 178 -9.85 15.86 -21.72
C GLY A 178 -9.19 16.62 -22.85
N ILE A 179 -9.73 16.46 -24.06
CA ILE A 179 -9.64 17.53 -25.06
C ILE A 179 -10.45 18.69 -24.46
N GLU A 180 -9.81 19.78 -24.11
CA GLU A 180 -10.53 21.03 -23.85
C GLU A 180 -10.99 21.61 -25.19
N PRO A 181 -12.26 22.04 -25.32
CA PRO A 181 -12.66 22.90 -26.42
C PRO A 181 -12.45 24.37 -26.02
N PHE A 182 -11.48 25.02 -26.67
CA PHE A 182 -11.62 26.37 -27.24
C PHE A 182 -10.88 26.41 -28.57
#